data_AF-A0A945W4W2-F1
#
_entry.id   AF-A0A945W4W2-F1
#
_cell.length_a   1.000
_cell.length_b   1.000
_cell.length_c   1.000
_cell.angle_alpha   90.00
_cell.angle_beta   90.00
_cell.angle_gamma   90.00
#
_symmetry.space_group_name_H-M   'P 1'
#
loop_
_entity.id
_entity.type
_entity.pdbx_description
1 polymer ?
#
loop_
_entity_poly.entity_id
_entity_poly.type
_entity_poly.pdbx_seq_one_letter_code
_entity_poly.pdbx_strand_id
1 'polypeptide(L)'
;FDLLEYAVKQTISKGLSVSVNSTLSLATPEKIQRLRKAGLDHILTSWYDLDPETTDKITATKNSHQKVMDGIKCAVDNGIRVSVNTICTDSNKDSIYESGKLIHSLGATQFVAHRVVPPAYDRTDERQHRINQEISIKGLDELLRLKNDTGIKVATLISYPLCLLGDLEKYADFVGRGCPTQSGHRFNVNSTGDTHGCVMEDRAYGNVFEIGLREVFKRALEWRDKSYYYEGCKGCDYIDVCQTGCRMDAFAAGGKMNGKDPLFKGKEFIFKPYKFVQDPDTIKRIKKGARICVPKRIRWRKEDGFHLLNIRWANTIEVEDNVAVFLKRYQNSKKTFTIKDFGEGGEEELANLIYKDAVVSEDIHVDIKKRGVSIDPAKLLKA
;
A
#
# COMPACT_ATOMS: atom_id res chain seq x y z
N PHE A 1 18.63 -0.21 -19.12
CA PHE A 1 19.02 -0.44 -17.71
C PHE A 1 19.65 0.81 -17.11
N ASP A 2 20.63 1.43 -17.78
CA ASP A 2 21.38 2.57 -17.22
C ASP A 2 20.49 3.78 -16.89
N LEU A 3 19.44 4.05 -17.68
CA LEU A 3 18.46 5.09 -17.36
C LEU A 3 17.72 4.84 -16.04
N LEU A 4 17.36 3.58 -15.75
CA LEU A 4 16.75 3.20 -14.47
C LEU A 4 17.74 3.40 -13.32
N GLU A 5 18.98 2.94 -13.48
CA GLU A 5 20.02 3.13 -12.46
C GLU A 5 20.26 4.63 -12.19
N TYR A 6 20.33 5.45 -13.24
CA TYR A 6 20.44 6.90 -13.12
C TYR A 6 19.25 7.48 -12.34
N ALA A 7 18.02 7.12 -12.69
CA ALA A 7 16.82 7.62 -12.01
C ALA A 7 16.80 7.25 -10.52
N VAL A 8 17.17 6.00 -10.17
CA VAL A 8 17.29 5.55 -8.77
C VAL A 8 18.33 6.40 -8.02
N LYS A 9 19.52 6.59 -8.59
CA LYS A 9 20.57 7.41 -7.94
C LYS A 9 20.10 8.85 -7.70
N GLN A 10 19.48 9.48 -8.71
CA GLN A 10 19.00 10.85 -8.60
C GLN A 10 17.93 10.99 -7.52
N THR A 11 16.92 10.13 -7.52
CA THR A 11 15.81 10.17 -6.56
C THR A 11 16.29 9.89 -5.13
N ILE A 12 17.15 8.89 -4.92
CA ILE A 12 17.75 8.59 -3.61
C ILE A 12 18.61 9.76 -3.11
N SER A 13 19.41 10.40 -3.99
CA SER A 13 20.23 11.57 -3.61
C SER A 13 19.41 12.78 -3.17
N LYS A 14 18.15 12.87 -3.62
CA LYS A 14 17.18 13.89 -3.20
C LYS A 14 16.37 13.48 -1.97
N GLY A 15 16.74 12.37 -1.33
CA GLY A 15 16.10 11.86 -0.12
C GLY A 15 14.71 11.25 -0.37
N LEU A 16 14.37 10.85 -1.61
CA LEU A 16 13.14 10.15 -1.93
C LEU A 16 13.27 8.64 -1.68
N SER A 17 12.16 7.98 -1.37
CA SER A 17 12.10 6.51 -1.35
C SER A 17 11.74 6.03 -2.75
N VAL A 18 12.37 4.95 -3.21
CA VAL A 18 12.17 4.44 -4.56
C VAL A 18 11.80 2.96 -4.51
N SER A 19 10.79 2.60 -5.27
CA SER A 19 10.41 1.22 -5.55
C SER A 19 10.28 1.06 -7.06
N VAL A 20 10.63 -0.11 -7.57
CA VAL A 20 10.53 -0.40 -9.01
C VAL A 20 9.53 -1.52 -9.23
N ASN A 21 8.61 -1.31 -10.18
CA ASN A 21 7.76 -2.38 -10.70
C ASN A 21 8.45 -2.98 -11.94
N SER A 22 8.74 -4.27 -11.93
CA SER A 22 9.44 -4.94 -13.03
C SER A 22 9.02 -6.41 -13.14
N THR A 23 8.94 -6.95 -14.36
CA THR A 23 8.78 -8.39 -14.59
C THR A 23 9.98 -9.22 -14.13
N LEU A 24 11.12 -8.57 -13.83
CA LEU A 24 12.39 -9.20 -13.47
C LEU A 24 12.98 -10.16 -14.54
N SER A 25 12.34 -10.28 -15.70
CA SER A 25 12.73 -11.24 -16.75
C SER A 25 14.11 -10.98 -17.39
N LEU A 26 14.71 -9.80 -17.14
CA LEU A 26 16.04 -9.40 -17.61
C LEU A 26 17.03 -9.18 -16.47
N ALA A 27 16.69 -9.63 -15.26
CA ALA A 27 17.53 -9.51 -14.08
C ALA A 27 18.81 -10.36 -14.25
N THR A 28 19.93 -9.76 -13.87
CA THR A 28 21.21 -10.46 -13.72
C THR A 28 21.82 -10.04 -12.39
N PRO A 29 22.70 -10.85 -11.77
CA PRO A 29 23.35 -10.47 -10.51
C PRO A 29 24.02 -9.10 -10.60
N GLU A 30 24.74 -8.82 -11.69
CA GLU A 30 25.38 -7.52 -11.92
C GLU A 30 24.37 -6.35 -11.91
N LYS A 31 23.27 -6.47 -12.66
CA LYS A 31 22.24 -5.42 -12.72
C LYS A 31 21.58 -5.18 -11.36
N ILE A 32 21.23 -6.25 -10.65
CA ILE A 32 20.61 -6.14 -9.33
C ILE A 32 21.58 -5.53 -8.31
N GLN A 33 22.86 -5.94 -8.31
CA GLN A 33 23.87 -5.36 -7.43
C GLN A 33 24.09 -3.86 -7.71
N ARG A 34 24.11 -3.45 -8.98
CA ARG A 34 24.18 -2.04 -9.38
C ARG A 34 22.97 -1.25 -8.85
N LEU A 35 21.76 -1.78 -8.98
CA LEU A 35 20.55 -1.15 -8.43
C LEU A 35 20.56 -1.08 -6.90
N ARG A 36 20.99 -2.14 -6.22
CA ARG A 36 21.14 -2.15 -4.76
C ARG A 36 22.15 -1.12 -4.30
N LYS A 37 23.31 -1.03 -4.96
CA LYS A 37 24.33 -0.02 -4.67
C LYS A 37 23.83 1.41 -4.93
N ALA A 38 22.94 1.59 -5.91
CA ALA A 38 22.26 2.86 -6.15
C ALA A 38 21.24 3.24 -5.06
N GLY A 39 20.91 2.32 -4.15
CA GLY A 39 19.98 2.55 -3.03
C GLY A 39 18.57 1.98 -3.25
N LEU A 40 18.33 1.20 -4.31
CA LEU A 40 17.06 0.51 -4.49
C LEU A 40 16.92 -0.60 -3.43
N ASP A 41 15.87 -0.53 -2.63
CA ASP A 41 15.62 -1.47 -1.54
C ASP A 41 14.41 -2.39 -1.77
N HIS A 42 13.62 -2.12 -2.82
CA HIS A 42 12.36 -2.83 -3.09
C HIS A 42 12.03 -2.96 -4.58
N ILE A 43 11.61 -4.16 -4.97
CA ILE A 43 11.01 -4.44 -6.26
C ILE A 43 9.64 -5.11 -6.06
N LEU A 44 8.64 -4.62 -6.78
CA LEU A 44 7.37 -5.31 -6.98
C LEU A 44 7.41 -6.01 -8.35
N THR A 45 7.10 -7.30 -8.39
CA THR A 45 7.02 -8.07 -9.64
C THR A 45 5.65 -8.72 -9.83
N SER A 46 5.39 -9.19 -11.04
CA SER A 46 4.12 -9.82 -11.42
C SER A 46 4.24 -11.33 -11.42
N TRP A 47 3.28 -12.01 -10.82
CA TRP A 47 3.04 -13.44 -10.96
C TRP A 47 1.74 -13.67 -11.71
N TYR A 48 1.69 -14.73 -12.52
CA TYR A 48 0.60 -14.96 -13.46
C TYR A 48 -0.16 -16.24 -13.11
N ASP A 49 0.53 -17.39 -13.19
CA ASP A 49 -0.04 -18.70 -12.91
C ASP A 49 1.04 -19.70 -12.48
N LEU A 50 0.65 -20.80 -11.84
CA LEU A 50 1.52 -21.94 -11.54
C LEU A 50 1.87 -22.75 -12.80
N ASP A 51 0.97 -22.74 -13.78
CA ASP A 51 1.21 -23.37 -15.07
C ASP A 51 2.12 -22.48 -15.94
N PRO A 52 3.31 -22.98 -16.34
CA PRO A 52 4.21 -22.26 -17.22
C PRO A 52 3.57 -21.89 -18.57
N GLU A 53 2.73 -22.76 -19.14
CA GLU A 53 2.11 -22.49 -20.44
C GLU A 53 1.11 -21.34 -20.37
N THR A 54 0.30 -21.31 -19.31
CA THR A 54 -0.61 -20.20 -19.02
C THR A 54 0.14 -18.89 -18.83
N THR A 55 1.26 -18.90 -18.12
CA THR A 55 2.11 -17.71 -17.95
C THR A 55 2.70 -17.23 -19.29
N ASP A 56 3.23 -18.14 -20.10
CA ASP A 56 3.76 -17.84 -21.42
C ASP A 56 2.68 -17.24 -22.35
N LYS A 57 1.45 -17.77 -22.28
CA LYS A 57 0.29 -17.26 -23.02
C LYS A 57 -0.09 -15.85 -22.57
N ILE A 58 -0.20 -15.59 -21.27
CA ILE A 58 -0.56 -14.27 -20.73
C ILE A 58 0.50 -13.22 -21.08
N THR A 59 1.77 -13.59 -20.98
CA THR A 59 2.90 -12.67 -21.24
C THR A 59 3.28 -12.57 -22.72
N ALA A 60 2.65 -13.35 -23.59
CA ALA A 60 3.02 -13.52 -25.00
C ALA A 60 4.53 -13.77 -25.21
N THR A 61 5.17 -14.46 -24.25
CA THR A 61 6.62 -14.61 -24.21
C THR A 61 6.99 -16.03 -23.77
N LYS A 62 7.77 -16.74 -24.58
CA LYS A 62 8.26 -18.08 -24.23
C LYS A 62 9.18 -18.08 -23.01
N ASN A 63 9.04 -19.10 -22.18
CA ASN A 63 9.78 -19.36 -20.95
C ASN A 63 9.69 -18.18 -19.96
N SER A 64 8.62 -17.39 -20.00
CA SER A 64 8.48 -16.23 -19.12
C SER A 64 8.28 -16.65 -17.67
N HIS A 65 7.61 -17.78 -17.44
CA HIS A 65 7.46 -18.37 -16.10
C HIS A 65 8.82 -18.59 -15.43
N GLN A 66 9.73 -19.31 -16.10
CA GLN A 66 11.08 -19.56 -15.57
C GLN A 66 11.88 -18.26 -15.40
N LYS A 67 11.80 -17.34 -16.37
CA LYS A 67 12.49 -16.03 -16.28
C LYS A 67 12.03 -15.21 -15.07
N VAL A 68 10.73 -15.24 -14.74
CA VAL A 68 10.19 -14.55 -13.56
C VAL A 68 10.70 -15.21 -12.28
N MET A 69 10.67 -16.55 -12.18
CA MET A 69 11.21 -17.26 -11.01
C MET A 69 12.70 -16.98 -10.79
N ASP A 70 13.52 -17.09 -11.85
CA ASP A 70 14.95 -16.80 -11.82
C ASP A 70 15.21 -15.34 -11.45
N GLY A 71 14.39 -14.42 -11.98
CA GLY A 71 14.47 -12.99 -11.70
C GLY A 71 14.17 -12.66 -10.25
N ILE A 72 13.13 -13.27 -9.66
CA ILE A 72 12.80 -13.15 -8.23
C ILE A 72 13.97 -13.63 -7.39
N LYS A 73 14.44 -14.85 -7.64
CA LYS A 73 15.56 -15.44 -6.90
C LYS A 73 16.83 -14.58 -7.01
N CYS A 74 17.16 -14.12 -8.22
CA CYS A 74 18.29 -13.22 -8.45
C CYS A 74 18.17 -11.93 -7.63
N ALA A 75 16.98 -11.32 -7.59
CA ALA A 75 16.75 -10.11 -6.81
C ALA A 75 16.93 -10.33 -5.30
N VAL A 76 16.34 -11.41 -4.79
CA VAL A 76 16.42 -11.83 -3.38
C VAL A 76 17.85 -12.17 -2.97
N ASP A 77 18.53 -13.04 -3.72
CA ASP A 77 19.89 -13.51 -3.40
C ASP A 77 20.91 -12.35 -3.40
N ASN A 78 20.64 -11.29 -4.17
CA ASN A 78 21.46 -10.08 -4.20
C ASN A 78 20.96 -8.98 -3.24
N GLY A 79 20.03 -9.31 -2.35
CA GLY A 79 19.60 -8.52 -1.20
C GLY A 79 18.69 -7.33 -1.52
N ILE A 80 17.92 -7.41 -2.60
CA ILE A 80 16.76 -6.53 -2.81
C ILE A 80 15.51 -7.23 -2.29
N ARG A 81 14.70 -6.52 -1.51
CA ARG A 81 13.42 -7.05 -1.03
C ARG A 81 12.43 -7.16 -2.19
N VAL A 82 11.85 -8.34 -2.39
CA VAL A 82 10.84 -8.57 -3.42
C VAL A 82 9.46 -8.71 -2.78
N SER A 83 8.49 -7.99 -3.35
CA SER A 83 7.07 -8.26 -3.22
C SER A 83 6.54 -8.75 -4.57
N VAL A 84 5.60 -9.68 -4.55
CA VAL A 84 5.01 -10.24 -5.77
C VAL A 84 3.53 -9.97 -5.78
N ASN A 85 3.01 -9.58 -6.93
CA ASN A 85 1.59 -9.35 -7.14
C ASN A 85 1.04 -10.26 -8.23
N THR A 86 -0.05 -10.96 -7.93
CA THR A 86 -0.92 -11.61 -8.92
C THR A 86 -2.24 -10.84 -9.06
N ILE A 87 -2.86 -10.96 -10.23
CA ILE A 87 -4.22 -10.50 -10.46
C ILE A 87 -5.12 -11.71 -10.25
N CYS A 88 -6.05 -11.62 -9.29
CA CYS A 88 -7.02 -12.68 -9.02
C CYS A 88 -8.13 -12.62 -10.08
N THR A 89 -8.22 -13.67 -10.88
CA THR A 89 -9.23 -13.87 -11.93
C THR A 89 -10.03 -15.13 -11.63
N ASP A 90 -11.09 -15.38 -12.40
CA ASP A 90 -11.81 -16.65 -12.32
C ASP A 90 -10.92 -17.86 -12.66
N SER A 91 -9.92 -17.68 -13.53
CA SER A 91 -9.06 -18.77 -14.01
C SER A 91 -8.00 -19.19 -13.00
N ASN A 92 -7.53 -18.29 -12.13
CA ASN A 92 -6.44 -18.58 -11.19
C ASN A 92 -6.87 -18.53 -9.71
N LYS A 93 -8.16 -18.29 -9.41
CA LYS A 93 -8.69 -18.17 -8.03
C LYS A 93 -8.34 -19.34 -7.11
N ASP A 94 -8.22 -20.54 -7.67
CA ASP A 94 -7.92 -21.77 -6.92
C ASP A 94 -6.41 -21.98 -6.72
N SER A 95 -5.57 -21.17 -7.35
CA SER A 95 -4.10 -21.28 -7.30
C SER A 95 -3.44 -20.25 -6.38
N ILE A 96 -4.19 -19.32 -5.77
CA ILE A 96 -3.66 -18.18 -5.01
C ILE A 96 -2.75 -18.64 -3.87
N TYR A 97 -3.16 -19.64 -3.09
CA TYR A 97 -2.40 -20.18 -1.97
C TYR A 97 -1.11 -20.88 -2.43
N GLU A 98 -1.20 -21.79 -3.39
CA GLU A 98 -0.03 -22.53 -3.88
C GLU A 98 0.95 -21.62 -4.64
N SER A 99 0.46 -20.64 -5.41
CA SER A 99 1.27 -19.56 -5.98
C SER A 99 2.02 -18.81 -4.89
N GLY A 100 1.33 -18.42 -3.83
CA GLY A 100 1.93 -17.72 -2.70
C GLY A 100 3.02 -18.54 -1.99
N LYS A 101 2.82 -19.85 -1.83
CA LYS A 101 3.82 -20.77 -1.26
C LYS A 101 5.07 -20.88 -2.13
N LEU A 102 4.90 -21.04 -3.45
CA LEU A 102 6.01 -21.04 -4.39
C LEU A 102 6.78 -19.73 -4.32
N ILE A 103 6.08 -18.60 -4.34
CA ILE A 103 6.71 -17.28 -4.22
C ILE A 103 7.45 -17.10 -2.89
N HIS A 104 6.88 -17.58 -1.78
CA HIS A 104 7.54 -17.56 -0.48
C HIS A 104 8.83 -18.38 -0.49
N SER A 105 8.83 -19.57 -1.12
CA SER A 105 10.02 -20.44 -1.19
C SER A 105 11.17 -19.81 -1.98
N LEU A 106 10.88 -18.89 -2.91
CA LEU A 106 11.87 -18.07 -3.62
C LEU A 106 12.44 -16.93 -2.76
N GLY A 107 11.95 -16.74 -1.53
CA GLY A 107 12.41 -15.73 -0.58
C GLY A 107 11.76 -14.35 -0.74
N ALA A 108 10.65 -14.25 -1.48
CA ALA A 108 9.86 -13.03 -1.52
C ALA A 108 9.23 -12.75 -0.14
N THR A 109 9.18 -11.47 0.23
CA THR A 109 8.75 -11.05 1.57
C THR A 109 7.26 -10.77 1.68
N GLN A 110 6.57 -10.68 0.55
CA GLN A 110 5.16 -10.36 0.47
C GLN A 110 4.54 -10.94 -0.81
N PHE A 111 3.36 -11.52 -0.67
CA PHE A 111 2.52 -11.95 -1.79
C PHE A 111 1.21 -11.18 -1.78
N VAL A 112 0.86 -10.60 -2.91
CA VAL A 112 -0.28 -9.70 -3.07
C VAL A 112 -1.19 -10.29 -4.13
N ALA A 113 -2.48 -10.40 -3.85
CA ALA A 113 -3.48 -10.73 -4.86
C ALA A 113 -4.54 -9.65 -4.85
N HIS A 114 -4.79 -9.03 -6.00
CA HIS A 114 -5.84 -8.02 -6.12
C HIS A 114 -6.81 -8.34 -7.25
N ARG A 115 -8.06 -7.90 -7.09
CA ARG A 115 -9.14 -8.01 -8.08
C ARG A 115 -8.74 -7.43 -9.44
N VAL A 116 -9.26 -7.99 -10.51
CA VAL A 116 -9.23 -7.32 -11.83
C VAL A 116 -9.97 -5.98 -11.74
N VAL A 117 -9.38 -4.93 -12.30
CA VAL A 117 -10.08 -3.69 -12.64
C VAL A 117 -9.98 -3.53 -14.15
N PRO A 118 -11.10 -3.66 -14.86
CA PRO A 118 -11.07 -3.60 -16.31
C PRO A 118 -10.74 -2.21 -16.84
N PRO A 119 -10.16 -2.12 -18.05
CA PRO A 119 -9.89 -0.84 -18.69
C PRO A 119 -11.19 -0.07 -18.92
N ALA A 120 -11.20 1.20 -18.51
CA ALA A 120 -12.38 2.05 -18.62
C ALA A 120 -12.77 2.41 -20.07
N TYR A 121 -11.87 2.25 -21.03
CA TYR A 121 -12.15 2.50 -22.45
C TYR A 121 -12.82 1.31 -23.15
N ASP A 122 -12.75 0.10 -22.59
CA ASP A 122 -13.27 -1.12 -23.23
C ASP A 122 -14.42 -1.76 -22.44
N ARG A 123 -15.39 -0.92 -22.04
CA ARG A 123 -16.46 -1.26 -21.06
C ARG A 123 -17.42 -2.36 -21.52
N THR A 124 -17.43 -2.68 -22.80
CA THR A 124 -18.37 -3.63 -23.43
C THR A 124 -17.81 -5.03 -23.54
N ASP A 125 -16.52 -5.27 -23.25
CA ASP A 125 -15.96 -6.62 -23.34
C ASP A 125 -16.42 -7.48 -22.15
N GLU A 126 -17.20 -8.53 -22.44
CA GLU A 126 -17.61 -9.51 -21.43
C GLU A 126 -16.45 -10.39 -20.95
N ARG A 127 -15.31 -10.38 -21.67
CA ARG A 127 -14.09 -11.11 -21.31
C ARG A 127 -13.20 -10.37 -20.31
N GLN A 128 -13.70 -9.31 -19.67
CA GLN A 128 -12.97 -8.53 -18.68
C GLN A 128 -12.53 -9.30 -17.41
N HIS A 129 -12.71 -10.63 -17.35
CA HIS A 129 -12.28 -11.52 -16.26
C HIS A 129 -12.67 -11.02 -14.85
N ARG A 130 -13.76 -10.27 -14.76
CA ARG A 130 -14.25 -9.69 -13.51
C ARG A 130 -14.53 -10.81 -12.51
N ILE A 131 -14.05 -10.63 -11.29
CA ILE A 131 -14.40 -11.52 -10.19
C ILE A 131 -15.62 -10.97 -9.46
N ASN A 132 -16.53 -11.86 -9.08
CA ASN A 132 -17.68 -11.50 -8.27
C ASN A 132 -17.29 -11.37 -6.79
N GLN A 133 -18.28 -11.07 -5.94
CA GLN A 133 -18.08 -10.89 -4.51
C GLN A 133 -17.60 -12.17 -3.80
N GLU A 134 -18.07 -13.34 -4.24
CA GLU A 134 -17.70 -14.64 -3.66
C GLU A 134 -16.25 -14.99 -3.98
N ILE A 135 -15.85 -14.91 -5.25
CA ILE A 135 -14.47 -15.17 -5.69
C ILE A 135 -13.51 -14.17 -5.03
N SER A 136 -13.93 -12.91 -4.89
CA SER A 136 -13.16 -11.90 -4.17
C SER A 136 -12.87 -12.32 -2.73
N ILE A 137 -13.89 -12.73 -1.98
CA ILE A 137 -13.72 -13.19 -0.59
C ILE A 137 -12.87 -14.46 -0.53
N LYS A 138 -13.09 -15.43 -1.42
CA LYS A 138 -12.29 -16.66 -1.49
C LYS A 138 -10.81 -16.36 -1.69
N GLY A 139 -10.46 -15.46 -2.61
CA GLY A 139 -9.07 -15.05 -2.83
C GLY A 139 -8.43 -14.39 -1.60
N LEU A 140 -9.19 -13.56 -0.86
CA LEU A 140 -8.72 -12.96 0.38
C LEU A 140 -8.54 -14.01 1.50
N ASP A 141 -9.40 -15.02 1.56
CA ASP A 141 -9.27 -16.13 2.51
C ASP A 141 -8.03 -16.98 2.22
N GLU A 142 -7.74 -17.28 0.96
CA GLU A 142 -6.51 -17.99 0.58
C GLU A 142 -5.24 -17.18 0.91
N LEU A 143 -5.28 -15.84 0.79
CA LEU A 143 -4.20 -14.98 1.27
C LEU A 143 -4.02 -15.06 2.80
N LEU A 144 -5.11 -15.03 3.57
CA LEU A 144 -5.05 -15.13 5.04
C LEU A 144 -4.52 -16.52 5.46
N ARG A 145 -4.98 -17.58 4.80
CA ARG A 145 -4.47 -18.94 4.99
C ARG A 145 -2.97 -19.01 4.72
N LEU A 146 -2.52 -18.50 3.57
CA LEU A 146 -1.10 -18.43 3.20
C LEU A 146 -0.27 -17.72 4.28
N LYS A 147 -0.72 -16.56 4.76
CA LYS A 147 -0.06 -15.81 5.82
C LYS A 147 0.04 -16.62 7.11
N ASN A 148 -1.04 -17.30 7.52
CA ASN A 148 -1.06 -18.09 8.74
C ASN A 148 -0.12 -19.29 8.67
N ASP A 149 -0.07 -19.97 7.53
CA ASP A 149 0.73 -21.20 7.35
C ASP A 149 2.22 -20.91 7.15
N THR A 150 2.57 -19.80 6.49
CA THR A 150 3.96 -19.52 6.08
C THR A 150 4.60 -18.32 6.79
N GLY A 151 3.80 -17.44 7.37
CA GLY A 151 4.26 -16.16 7.91
C GLY A 151 4.54 -15.08 6.86
N ILE A 152 4.36 -15.35 5.56
CA ILE A 152 4.52 -14.33 4.51
C ILE A 152 3.52 -13.19 4.71
N LYS A 153 3.93 -11.96 4.38
CA LYS A 153 3.01 -10.82 4.37
C LYS A 153 2.05 -10.93 3.20
N VAL A 154 0.79 -10.59 3.43
CA VAL A 154 -0.23 -10.49 2.38
C VAL A 154 -0.86 -9.11 2.34
N ALA A 155 -1.34 -8.70 1.18
CA ALA A 155 -2.04 -7.44 0.97
C ALA A 155 -2.86 -7.47 -0.34
N THR A 156 -3.48 -6.34 -0.67
CA THR A 156 -4.07 -6.04 -1.98
C THR A 156 -3.52 -4.70 -2.49
N LEU A 157 -3.36 -4.52 -3.81
CA LEU A 157 -2.98 -3.22 -4.41
C LEU A 157 -4.19 -2.36 -4.79
N ILE A 158 -5.33 -3.01 -5.00
CA ILE A 158 -6.62 -2.37 -5.28
C ILE A 158 -7.52 -2.56 -4.06
N SER A 159 -8.24 -1.50 -3.73
CA SER A 159 -9.14 -1.47 -2.59
C SER A 159 -10.32 -2.43 -2.79
N TYR A 160 -10.71 -3.10 -1.72
CA TYR A 160 -12.01 -3.75 -1.62
C TYR A 160 -12.93 -2.87 -0.78
N PRO A 161 -14.21 -2.66 -1.17
CA PRO A 161 -15.16 -1.97 -0.32
C PRO A 161 -15.24 -2.64 1.05
N LEU A 162 -15.15 -1.89 2.14
CA LEU A 162 -15.15 -2.49 3.48
C LEU A 162 -16.46 -3.24 3.81
N CYS A 163 -17.57 -2.82 3.19
CA CYS A 163 -18.84 -3.55 3.23
C CYS A 163 -18.81 -4.92 2.53
N LEU A 164 -17.87 -5.16 1.61
CA LEU A 164 -17.65 -6.50 1.05
C LEU A 164 -17.06 -7.43 2.12
N LEU A 165 -16.05 -6.92 2.84
CA LEU A 165 -15.29 -7.67 3.83
C LEU A 165 -16.18 -8.12 4.99
N GLY A 166 -17.02 -7.20 5.49
CA GLY A 166 -18.01 -7.42 6.53
C GLY A 166 -17.44 -7.65 7.94
N ASP A 167 -16.50 -8.59 8.07
CA ASP A 167 -15.68 -8.82 9.26
C ASP A 167 -14.33 -8.11 9.14
N LEU A 168 -14.26 -6.88 9.62
CA LEU A 168 -13.05 -6.07 9.50
C LEU A 168 -11.91 -6.52 10.43
N GLU A 169 -12.19 -7.34 11.45
CA GLU A 169 -11.14 -7.93 12.29
C GLU A 169 -10.45 -9.08 11.57
N LYS A 170 -11.22 -9.98 10.94
CA LYS A 170 -10.69 -11.09 10.12
C LYS A 170 -9.84 -10.54 8.98
N TYR A 171 -10.34 -9.54 8.26
CA TYR A 171 -9.71 -8.99 7.08
C TYR A 171 -8.80 -7.78 7.36
N ALA A 172 -8.31 -7.63 8.59
CA ALA A 172 -7.52 -6.48 9.05
C ALA A 172 -6.31 -6.13 8.15
N ASP A 173 -5.68 -7.10 7.49
CA ASP A 173 -4.56 -6.87 6.56
C ASP A 173 -4.97 -6.14 5.27
N PHE A 174 -6.26 -6.14 4.93
CA PHE A 174 -6.83 -5.52 3.74
C PHE A 174 -7.60 -4.23 4.07
N VAL A 175 -7.91 -3.99 5.35
CA VAL A 175 -8.49 -2.73 5.82
C VAL A 175 -7.46 -1.61 5.66
N GLY A 176 -7.92 -0.41 5.30
CA GLY A 176 -7.05 0.75 5.18
C GLY A 176 -6.32 0.95 3.88
N ARG A 177 -6.71 0.16 2.89
CA ARG A 177 -6.25 0.27 1.52
C ARG A 177 -7.28 1.01 0.68
N GLY A 178 -7.90 2.07 1.21
CA GLY A 178 -8.83 2.92 0.46
C GLY A 178 -8.18 3.51 -0.81
N CYS A 179 -8.98 4.12 -1.67
CA CYS A 179 -8.47 4.68 -2.93
C CYS A 179 -7.37 5.73 -2.68
N PRO A 180 -6.10 5.44 -3.04
CA PRO A 180 -4.98 6.31 -2.65
C PRO A 180 -4.98 7.64 -3.41
N THR A 181 -5.59 7.69 -4.59
CA THR A 181 -5.76 8.94 -5.34
C THR A 181 -6.77 9.85 -4.65
N GLN A 182 -7.89 9.30 -4.14
CA GLN A 182 -8.86 10.08 -3.40
C GLN A 182 -8.32 10.59 -2.06
N SER A 183 -7.50 9.78 -1.39
CA SER A 183 -6.78 10.21 -0.19
C SER A 183 -5.62 11.18 -0.46
N GLY A 184 -5.31 11.48 -1.73
CA GLY A 184 -4.23 12.38 -2.12
C GLY A 184 -2.81 11.82 -1.97
N HIS A 185 -2.67 10.51 -1.78
CA HIS A 185 -1.38 9.82 -1.65
C HIS A 185 -0.81 9.29 -2.97
N ARG A 186 -1.55 9.41 -4.07
CA ARG A 186 -1.11 8.95 -5.40
C ARG A 186 -1.35 10.01 -6.46
N PHE A 187 -0.35 10.19 -7.31
CA PHE A 187 -0.41 10.93 -8.57
C PHE A 187 0.58 10.30 -9.54
N ASN A 188 0.22 10.20 -10.82
CA ASN A 188 0.99 9.46 -11.82
C ASN A 188 1.48 10.41 -12.91
N VAL A 189 2.70 10.19 -13.37
CA VAL A 189 3.35 10.95 -14.44
C VAL A 189 3.91 9.94 -15.43
N ASN A 190 3.45 10.02 -16.68
CA ASN A 190 3.93 9.19 -17.77
C ASN A 190 5.30 9.68 -18.27
N SER A 191 6.01 8.87 -19.05
CA SER A 191 7.29 9.27 -19.65
C SER A 191 7.18 10.47 -20.59
N THR A 192 6.00 10.73 -21.14
CA THR A 192 5.68 11.91 -21.96
C THR A 192 5.51 13.18 -21.13
N GLY A 193 5.36 13.05 -19.81
CA GLY A 193 5.00 14.14 -18.90
C GLY A 193 3.50 14.26 -18.63
N ASP A 194 2.65 13.53 -19.36
CA ASP A 194 1.20 13.51 -19.12
C ASP A 194 0.89 12.94 -17.74
N THR A 195 -0.13 13.51 -17.10
CA THR A 195 -0.42 13.21 -15.70
C THR A 195 -1.82 12.66 -15.49
N HIS A 196 -1.94 11.73 -14.55
CA HIS A 196 -3.19 11.03 -14.22
C HIS A 196 -3.35 10.91 -12.70
N GLY A 197 -4.58 10.98 -12.21
CA GLY A 197 -4.88 10.75 -10.80
C GLY A 197 -4.66 9.28 -10.44
N CYS A 198 -5.20 8.37 -11.23
CA CYS A 198 -5.01 6.92 -11.08
C CYS A 198 -4.22 6.34 -12.26
N VAL A 199 -3.45 5.27 -12.03
CA VAL A 199 -2.70 4.57 -13.09
C VAL A 199 -3.61 3.87 -14.11
N MET A 200 -4.87 3.64 -13.75
CA MET A 200 -5.88 2.99 -14.61
C MET A 200 -6.80 4.01 -15.29
N GLU A 201 -6.57 5.30 -15.08
CA GLU A 201 -7.38 6.38 -15.63
C GLU A 201 -6.93 6.73 -17.06
N ASP A 202 -7.90 7.00 -17.93
CA ASP A 202 -7.68 7.46 -19.30
C ASP A 202 -7.57 8.99 -19.39
N ARG A 203 -8.28 9.72 -18.53
CA ARG A 203 -8.24 11.19 -18.44
C ARG A 203 -6.88 11.71 -17.99
N ALA A 204 -6.31 12.64 -18.75
CA ALA A 204 -5.10 13.39 -18.40
C ALA A 204 -5.43 14.75 -17.73
N TYR A 205 -4.54 15.22 -16.86
CA TYR A 205 -4.65 16.51 -16.15
C TYR A 205 -3.66 17.57 -16.63
N GLY A 206 -2.96 17.29 -17.74
CA GLY A 206 -1.94 18.16 -18.34
C GLY A 206 -0.54 17.58 -18.23
N ASN A 207 0.42 18.26 -18.85
CA ASN A 207 1.80 17.81 -18.94
C ASN A 207 2.69 18.52 -17.90
N VAL A 208 3.44 17.74 -17.12
CA VAL A 208 4.30 18.26 -16.05
C VAL A 208 5.45 19.14 -16.57
N PHE A 209 5.91 18.91 -17.80
CA PHE A 209 7.01 19.68 -18.40
C PHE A 209 6.55 21.04 -18.93
N GLU A 210 5.25 21.24 -19.14
CA GLU A 210 4.68 22.49 -19.65
C GLU A 210 4.19 23.40 -18.53
N ILE A 211 3.42 22.86 -17.58
CA ILE A 211 2.73 23.66 -16.55
C ILE A 211 3.17 23.32 -15.12
N GLY A 212 4.06 22.34 -14.94
CA GLY A 212 4.64 21.97 -13.65
C GLY A 212 3.74 21.10 -12.76
N LEU A 213 4.38 20.35 -11.86
CA LEU A 213 3.72 19.35 -10.98
C LEU A 213 2.63 19.94 -10.09
N ARG A 214 2.83 21.16 -9.56
CA ARG A 214 1.86 21.81 -8.68
C ARG A 214 0.53 22.09 -9.39
N GLU A 215 0.60 22.51 -10.64
CA GLU A 215 -0.59 22.90 -11.40
C GLU A 215 -1.36 21.69 -11.92
N VAL A 216 -0.68 20.71 -12.50
CA VAL A 216 -1.32 19.43 -12.88
C VAL A 216 -1.97 18.75 -11.67
N PHE A 217 -1.31 18.79 -10.51
CA PHE A 217 -1.89 18.21 -9.30
C PHE A 217 -3.18 18.93 -8.90
N LYS A 218 -3.20 20.26 -8.91
CA LYS A 218 -4.42 21.05 -8.64
C LYS A 218 -5.56 20.74 -9.61
N ARG A 219 -5.28 20.51 -10.89
CA ARG A 219 -6.31 20.16 -11.89
C ARG A 219 -7.01 18.84 -11.61
N ALA A 220 -6.37 17.94 -10.86
CA ALA A 220 -6.97 16.69 -10.39
C ALA A 220 -7.72 16.83 -9.04
N LEU A 221 -8.25 18.02 -8.71
CA LEU A 221 -8.91 18.28 -7.43
C LEU A 221 -10.15 17.41 -7.20
N GLU A 222 -10.90 17.06 -8.26
CA GLU A 222 -12.11 16.23 -8.18
C GLU A 222 -11.87 14.86 -7.52
N TRP A 223 -10.63 14.36 -7.58
CA TRP A 223 -10.25 13.15 -6.87
C TRP A 223 -10.28 13.36 -5.34
N ARG A 224 -9.94 14.56 -4.86
CA ARG A 224 -9.65 14.84 -3.44
C ARG A 224 -10.68 15.77 -2.76
N ASP A 225 -11.67 16.27 -3.50
CA ASP A 225 -12.74 17.13 -2.96
C ASP A 225 -14.06 16.37 -2.70
N LYS A 226 -14.00 15.03 -2.73
CA LYS A 226 -15.13 14.11 -2.55
C LYS A 226 -16.13 14.07 -3.71
N SER A 227 -15.86 14.74 -4.83
CA SER A 227 -16.72 14.68 -6.04
C SER A 227 -16.93 13.27 -6.57
N TYR A 228 -15.95 12.37 -6.39
CA TYR A 228 -16.04 10.97 -6.81
C TYR A 228 -16.61 10.02 -5.75
N TYR A 229 -17.10 10.52 -4.63
CA TYR A 229 -17.75 9.68 -3.62
C TYR A 229 -19.08 9.15 -4.15
N TYR A 230 -19.30 7.85 -3.96
CA TYR A 230 -20.60 7.25 -4.24
C TYR A 230 -21.62 7.64 -3.17
N GLU A 231 -22.74 8.24 -3.57
CA GLU A 231 -23.80 8.72 -2.65
C GLU A 231 -24.35 7.59 -1.75
N GLY A 232 -24.37 6.35 -2.24
CA GLY A 232 -24.80 5.18 -1.45
C GLY A 232 -23.89 4.86 -0.25
N CYS A 233 -22.72 5.49 -0.14
CA CYS A 233 -21.83 5.37 1.02
C CYS A 233 -22.11 6.43 2.11
N LYS A 234 -23.04 7.37 1.89
CA LYS A 234 -23.29 8.48 2.82
C LYS A 234 -23.73 7.99 4.19
N GLY A 235 -23.16 8.58 5.23
CA GLY A 235 -23.37 8.17 6.62
C GLY A 235 -22.82 6.78 6.94
N CYS A 236 -21.80 6.31 6.23
CA CYS A 236 -20.98 5.16 6.62
C CYS A 236 -19.79 5.67 7.44
N ASP A 237 -19.59 5.10 8.63
CA ASP A 237 -18.53 5.53 9.54
C ASP A 237 -17.11 5.24 9.03
N TYR A 238 -17.00 4.36 8.02
CA TYR A 238 -15.73 3.99 7.41
C TYR A 238 -15.46 4.70 6.08
N ILE A 239 -16.25 5.72 5.73
CA ILE A 239 -16.14 6.37 4.42
C ILE A 239 -14.74 6.96 4.17
N ASP A 240 -14.10 7.55 5.17
CA ASP A 240 -12.76 8.14 5.03
C ASP A 240 -11.63 7.09 4.96
N VAL A 241 -11.89 5.86 5.42
CA VAL A 241 -10.95 4.73 5.32
C VAL A 241 -11.13 3.99 4.00
N CYS A 242 -12.37 3.77 3.58
CA CYS A 242 -12.74 3.04 2.37
C CYS A 242 -12.59 3.90 1.10
N GLN A 243 -12.88 5.20 1.21
CA GLN A 243 -12.98 6.14 0.10
C GLN A 243 -13.97 5.66 -0.98
N THR A 244 -15.06 5.01 -0.57
CA THR A 244 -16.13 4.47 -1.43
C THR A 244 -15.70 3.37 -2.43
N GLY A 245 -14.55 2.72 -2.24
CA GLY A 245 -14.07 1.66 -3.15
C GLY A 245 -13.30 2.18 -4.37
N CYS A 246 -13.12 1.35 -5.39
CA CYS A 246 -12.33 1.68 -6.58
C CYS A 246 -13.13 2.50 -7.59
N ARG A 247 -12.78 3.77 -7.78
CA ARG A 247 -13.47 4.67 -8.72
C ARG A 247 -13.28 4.26 -10.18
N MET A 248 -12.12 3.67 -10.51
CA MET A 248 -11.88 3.17 -11.86
C MET A 248 -12.73 1.96 -12.19
N ASP A 249 -12.98 1.07 -11.23
CA ASP A 249 -13.87 -0.06 -11.47
C ASP A 249 -15.35 0.37 -11.52
N ALA A 250 -15.74 1.33 -10.68
CA ALA A 250 -17.05 1.97 -10.77
C ALA A 250 -17.27 2.65 -12.13
N PHE A 251 -16.26 3.35 -12.65
CA PHE A 251 -16.31 3.97 -13.96
C PHE A 251 -16.34 2.94 -15.09
N ALA A 252 -15.52 1.89 -15.01
CA ALA A 252 -15.52 0.81 -15.98
C ALA A 252 -16.86 0.06 -16.03
N ALA A 253 -17.52 -0.15 -14.89
CA ALA A 253 -18.78 -0.88 -14.82
C ALA A 253 -20.02 -0.02 -15.12
N GLY A 254 -20.05 1.22 -14.65
CA GLY A 254 -21.24 2.07 -14.67
C GLY A 254 -21.10 3.37 -15.47
N GLY A 255 -19.94 3.62 -16.07
CA GLY A 255 -19.65 4.85 -16.82
C GLY A 255 -19.58 6.12 -15.98
N LYS A 256 -19.54 6.02 -14.64
CA LYS A 256 -19.49 7.17 -13.73
C LYS A 256 -18.41 6.97 -12.66
N MET A 257 -17.55 7.98 -12.48
CA MET A 257 -16.51 7.99 -11.45
C MET A 257 -17.09 7.97 -10.02
N ASN A 258 -18.19 8.68 -9.79
CA ASN A 258 -18.96 8.65 -8.54
C ASN A 258 -19.98 7.50 -8.49
N GLY A 259 -19.82 6.48 -9.34
CA GLY A 259 -20.69 5.32 -9.39
C GLY A 259 -20.44 4.31 -8.28
N LYS A 260 -21.27 3.27 -8.28
CA LYS A 260 -21.16 2.12 -7.38
C LYS A 260 -19.97 1.25 -7.79
N ASP A 261 -19.09 0.95 -6.84
CA ASP A 261 -18.09 -0.12 -7.02
C ASP A 261 -18.82 -1.46 -7.19
N PRO A 262 -18.50 -2.30 -8.19
CA PRO A 262 -19.18 -3.59 -8.42
C PRO A 262 -19.20 -4.53 -7.21
N LEU A 263 -18.24 -4.40 -6.30
CA LEU A 263 -18.14 -5.22 -5.08
C LEU A 263 -18.83 -4.58 -3.87
N PHE A 264 -19.49 -3.42 -4.03
CA PHE A 264 -20.22 -2.75 -2.95
C PHE A 264 -21.45 -3.55 -2.51
N LYS A 265 -21.58 -3.77 -1.19
CA LYS A 265 -22.75 -4.40 -0.56
C LYS A 265 -23.66 -3.41 0.18
N GLY A 266 -23.09 -2.50 0.97
CA GLY A 266 -23.84 -1.55 1.81
C GLY A 266 -23.28 -1.48 3.22
N LYS A 267 -23.40 -0.34 3.92
CA LYS A 267 -22.79 -0.15 5.25
C LYS A 267 -23.32 -1.13 6.30
N GLU A 268 -24.56 -1.57 6.14
CA GLU A 268 -25.24 -2.61 6.92
C GLU A 268 -24.57 -3.99 6.84
N PHE A 269 -23.76 -4.24 5.81
CA PHE A 269 -22.99 -5.48 5.68
C PHE A 269 -21.69 -5.47 6.48
N ILE A 270 -21.34 -4.36 7.14
CA ILE A 270 -20.24 -4.31 8.12
C ILE A 270 -20.79 -4.76 9.47
N PHE A 271 -20.79 -6.07 9.71
CA PHE A 271 -21.32 -6.67 10.93
C PHE A 271 -20.28 -6.80 12.05
N LYS A 272 -18.98 -6.74 11.73
CA LYS A 272 -17.92 -6.71 12.74
C LYS A 272 -16.96 -5.55 12.47
N PRO A 273 -17.00 -4.48 13.29
CA PRO A 273 -16.21 -3.27 13.07
C PRO A 273 -14.71 -3.54 13.22
N TYR A 274 -13.88 -2.67 12.63
CA TYR A 274 -12.43 -2.78 12.80
C TYR A 274 -12.07 -2.37 14.22
N LYS A 275 -11.68 -3.32 15.06
CA LYS A 275 -11.11 -3.01 16.35
C LYS A 275 -9.64 -2.65 16.19
N PHE A 276 -9.30 -1.38 16.35
CA PHE A 276 -7.91 -0.99 16.49
C PHE A 276 -7.38 -1.63 17.78
N VAL A 277 -6.57 -2.68 17.64
CA VAL A 277 -5.96 -3.35 18.78
C VAL A 277 -4.85 -2.44 19.28
N GLN A 278 -5.17 -1.58 20.25
CA GLN A 278 -4.16 -1.03 21.14
C GLN A 278 -3.68 -2.19 22.02
N ASP A 279 -2.37 -2.45 22.03
CA ASP A 279 -1.80 -3.37 23.01
C ASP A 279 -1.84 -2.69 24.39
N PRO A 280 -2.66 -3.17 25.34
CA PRO A 280 -2.78 -2.53 26.65
C PRO A 280 -1.45 -2.55 27.41
N ASP A 281 -0.55 -3.51 27.11
CA ASP A 281 0.78 -3.57 27.72
C ASP A 281 1.67 -2.42 27.22
N THR A 282 1.61 -2.08 25.93
CA THR A 282 2.31 -0.91 25.38
C THR A 282 1.92 0.38 26.10
N ILE A 283 0.62 0.68 26.21
CA ILE A 283 0.16 1.90 26.91
C ILE A 283 0.57 1.87 28.39
N LYS A 284 0.43 0.72 29.05
CA LYS A 284 0.85 0.55 30.45
C LYS A 284 2.35 0.81 30.63
N ARG A 285 3.20 0.36 29.71
CA ARG A 285 4.66 0.62 29.74
C ARG A 285 4.99 2.07 29.47
N ILE A 286 4.30 2.73 28.54
CA ILE A 286 4.42 4.17 28.31
C ILE A 286 4.12 4.93 29.61
N LYS A 287 3.00 4.62 30.27
CA LYS A 287 2.63 5.20 31.58
C LYS A 287 3.65 4.94 32.68
N LYS A 288 4.35 3.81 32.63
CA LYS A 288 5.43 3.46 33.57
C LYS A 288 6.78 4.14 33.24
N GLY A 289 6.85 4.97 32.19
CA GLY A 289 8.05 5.71 31.84
C GLY A 289 9.02 4.95 30.93
N ALA A 290 8.50 4.10 30.02
CA ALA A 290 9.32 3.50 28.97
C ALA A 290 10.14 4.54 28.20
N ARG A 291 11.42 4.25 27.97
CA ARG A 291 12.35 5.10 27.24
C ARG A 291 12.14 4.93 25.75
N ILE A 292 11.84 6.02 25.08
CA ILE A 292 11.50 6.06 23.66
C ILE A 292 12.52 6.93 22.93
N CYS A 293 12.92 6.56 21.72
CA CYS A 293 13.79 7.37 20.89
C CYS A 293 13.22 7.53 19.47
N VAL A 294 13.63 8.61 18.80
CA VAL A 294 13.25 8.89 17.43
C VAL A 294 14.38 8.41 16.50
N PRO A 295 14.13 7.40 15.64
CA PRO A 295 15.16 6.85 14.77
C PRO A 295 15.70 7.87 13.76
N LYS A 296 17.01 7.80 13.46
CA LYS A 296 17.65 8.65 12.42
C LYS A 296 17.03 8.52 11.02
N ARG A 297 16.40 7.37 10.72
CA ARG A 297 15.80 7.06 9.43
C ARG A 297 14.54 7.89 9.11
N ILE A 298 13.94 8.51 10.12
CA ILE A 298 12.72 9.30 9.98
C ILE A 298 13.03 10.57 9.19
N ARG A 299 12.25 10.85 8.15
CA ARG A 299 12.39 12.06 7.32
C ARG A 299 11.20 12.98 7.54
N TRP A 300 11.46 14.28 7.60
CA TRP A 300 10.46 15.29 7.88
C TRP A 300 10.19 16.16 6.66
N ARG A 301 8.92 16.51 6.45
CA ARG A 301 8.53 17.56 5.51
C ARG A 301 7.59 18.53 6.24
N LYS A 302 7.89 19.83 6.19
CA LYS A 302 7.01 20.87 6.74
C LYS A 302 5.89 21.12 5.74
N GLU A 303 4.67 21.19 6.24
CA GLU A 303 3.47 21.61 5.51
C GLU A 303 2.88 22.86 6.17
N ASP A 304 1.89 23.46 5.51
CA ASP A 304 1.12 24.56 6.09
C ASP A 304 0.23 24.06 7.22
N GLY A 305 0.52 24.46 8.46
CA GLY A 305 -0.21 24.04 9.66
C GLY A 305 0.14 22.66 10.26
N PHE A 306 0.98 21.85 9.61
CA PHE A 306 1.39 20.53 10.14
C PHE A 306 2.76 20.07 9.61
N HIS A 307 3.17 18.87 10.00
CA HIS A 307 4.33 18.17 9.43
C HIS A 307 3.97 16.77 8.95
N LEU A 308 4.69 16.34 7.93
CA LEU A 308 4.70 14.96 7.49
C LEU A 308 5.94 14.22 8.00
N LEU A 309 5.65 13.15 8.72
CA LEU A 309 6.60 12.17 9.23
C LEU A 309 6.67 11.00 8.25
N ASN A 310 7.74 10.96 7.46
CA ASN A 310 7.97 9.85 6.52
C ASN A 310 8.76 8.75 7.21
N ILE A 311 8.08 7.63 7.42
CA ILE A 311 8.62 6.43 8.06
C ILE A 311 9.10 5.42 6.99
N ARG A 312 9.32 4.16 7.38
CA ARG A 312 9.69 3.10 6.43
C ARG A 312 8.56 2.77 5.46
N TRP A 313 8.95 2.26 4.28
CA TRP A 313 8.05 1.71 3.26
C TRP A 313 7.03 2.71 2.70
N ALA A 314 7.46 3.95 2.52
CA ALA A 314 6.65 5.04 1.94
C ALA A 314 5.34 5.33 2.70
N ASN A 315 5.26 4.93 3.98
CA ASN A 315 4.19 5.42 4.86
C ASN A 315 4.55 6.81 5.36
N THR A 316 3.53 7.66 5.43
CA THR A 316 3.61 9.05 5.88
C THR A 316 2.54 9.26 6.93
N ILE A 317 2.91 9.91 8.04
CA ILE A 317 1.99 10.24 9.14
C ILE A 317 1.93 11.77 9.22
N GLU A 318 0.71 12.29 9.30
CA GLU A 318 0.46 13.70 9.62
C GLU A 318 0.59 13.88 11.13
N VAL A 319 1.39 14.85 11.54
CA VAL A 319 1.56 15.21 12.95
C VAL A 319 1.50 16.73 13.10
N GLU A 320 0.96 17.18 14.23
CA GLU A 320 0.95 18.59 14.59
C GLU A 320 2.38 19.16 14.73
N ASP A 321 2.50 20.48 14.58
CA ASP A 321 3.80 21.17 14.58
C ASP A 321 4.56 21.04 15.90
N ASN A 322 3.86 21.13 17.02
CA ASN A 322 4.38 20.91 18.37
C ASN A 322 5.01 19.51 18.51
N VAL A 323 4.30 18.46 18.08
CA VAL A 323 4.75 17.06 18.11
C VAL A 323 5.97 16.89 17.20
N ALA A 324 5.94 17.44 15.99
CA ALA A 324 7.07 17.38 15.07
C ALA A 324 8.33 18.06 15.62
N VAL A 325 8.19 19.27 16.20
CA VAL A 325 9.30 20.00 16.81
C VAL A 325 9.88 19.22 17.99
N PHE A 326 9.01 18.65 18.84
CA PHE A 326 9.41 17.80 19.95
C PHE A 326 10.22 16.59 19.47
N LEU A 327 9.68 15.81 18.54
CA LEU A 327 10.32 14.59 18.05
C LEU A 327 11.63 14.89 17.30
N LYS A 328 11.70 15.97 16.51
CA LYS A 328 12.95 16.43 15.87
C LYS A 328 14.04 16.73 16.88
N ARG A 329 13.72 17.34 18.03
CA ARG A 329 14.67 17.62 19.11
C ARG A 329 15.33 16.33 19.63
N TYR A 330 14.55 15.28 19.86
CA TYR A 330 15.07 14.00 20.32
C TYR A 330 15.78 13.22 19.21
N GLN A 331 15.32 13.33 17.96
CA GLN A 331 16.02 12.74 16.82
C GLN A 331 17.43 13.33 16.67
N ASN A 332 17.56 14.65 16.73
CA ASN A 332 18.82 15.36 16.55
C ASN A 332 19.80 15.12 17.70
N SER A 333 19.30 15.13 18.94
CA SER A 333 20.12 14.87 20.13
C SER A 333 20.46 13.39 20.35
N LYS A 334 19.77 12.47 19.66
CA LYS A 334 19.84 11.02 19.86
C LYS A 334 19.53 10.57 21.30
N LYS A 335 18.85 11.43 22.06
CA LYS A 335 18.43 11.11 23.43
C LYS A 335 17.11 10.35 23.42
N THR A 336 16.86 9.62 24.50
CA THR A 336 15.55 9.06 24.80
C THR A 336 14.67 10.07 25.51
N PHE A 337 13.37 9.89 25.43
CA PHE A 337 12.34 10.61 26.19
C PHE A 337 11.33 9.64 26.79
N THR A 338 10.51 10.13 27.71
CA THR A 338 9.42 9.40 28.36
C THR A 338 8.10 10.14 28.17
N ILE A 339 6.99 9.55 28.63
CA ILE A 339 5.69 10.23 28.61
C ILE A 339 5.69 11.58 29.34
N LYS A 340 6.51 11.73 30.39
CA LYS A 340 6.64 13.00 31.14
C LYS A 340 7.21 14.12 30.28
N ASP A 341 8.11 13.77 29.36
CA ASP A 341 8.69 14.73 28.42
C ASP A 341 7.70 15.06 27.30
N PHE A 342 6.98 14.04 26.79
CA PHE A 342 6.05 14.17 25.67
C PHE A 342 4.77 14.94 26.06
N GLY A 343 4.32 14.80 27.30
CA GLY A 343 3.10 15.39 27.85
C GLY A 343 2.15 14.31 28.38
N GLU A 344 1.70 14.47 29.62
CA GLU A 344 0.69 13.59 30.20
C GLU A 344 -0.62 13.72 29.40
N GLY A 345 -1.26 12.59 29.06
CA GLY A 345 -2.39 12.52 28.12
C GLY A 345 -2.00 12.14 26.68
N GLY A 346 -0.71 12.14 26.34
CA GLY A 346 -0.19 11.76 25.02
C GLY A 346 0.06 10.26 24.82
N GLU A 347 -0.38 9.39 25.73
CA GLU A 347 -0.03 7.96 25.70
C GLU A 347 -0.53 7.23 24.46
N GLU A 348 -1.75 7.54 24.02
CA GLU A 348 -2.34 6.92 22.84
C GLU A 348 -1.64 7.36 21.55
N GLU A 349 -1.32 8.64 21.44
CA GLU A 349 -0.57 9.18 20.32
C GLU A 349 0.82 8.54 20.23
N LEU A 350 1.50 8.43 21.37
CA LEU A 350 2.82 7.82 21.44
C LEU A 350 2.78 6.32 21.15
N ALA A 351 1.76 5.61 21.62
CA ALA A 351 1.50 4.22 21.26
C ALA A 351 1.30 4.06 19.75
N ASN A 352 0.52 4.95 19.12
CA ASN A 352 0.30 4.94 17.67
C ASN A 352 1.61 5.15 16.89
N LEU A 353 2.45 6.10 17.32
CA LEU A 353 3.77 6.31 16.71
C LEU A 353 4.69 5.09 16.87
N ILE A 354 4.63 4.40 18.00
CA ILE A 354 5.36 3.15 18.24
C ILE A 354 4.86 2.05 17.30
N TYR A 355 3.53 1.85 17.19
CA TYR A 355 2.93 0.83 16.34
C TYR A 355 3.26 1.02 14.85
N LYS A 356 3.54 2.26 14.43
CA LYS A 356 3.96 2.60 13.07
C LYS A 356 5.48 2.57 12.87
N ASP A 357 6.28 2.15 13.84
CA ASP A 357 7.76 2.18 13.77
C ASP A 357 8.31 3.62 13.51
N ALA A 358 7.53 4.62 13.91
CA ALA A 358 7.86 6.04 13.78
C ALA A 358 8.77 6.52 14.92
N VAL A 359 8.54 5.95 16.11
CA VAL A 359 9.46 5.98 17.27
C VAL A 359 9.68 4.55 17.75
N VAL A 360 10.75 4.31 18.52
CA VAL A 360 11.09 2.97 19.01
C VAL A 360 11.43 3.00 20.50
N SER A 361 11.27 1.87 21.18
CA SER A 361 11.62 1.70 22.59
C SER A 361 12.20 0.31 22.81
N GLU A 362 13.27 0.21 23.59
CA GLU A 362 13.80 -1.09 24.05
C GLU A 362 12.95 -1.68 25.17
N ASP A 363 12.23 -0.83 25.90
CA ASP A 363 11.41 -1.23 27.04
C ASP A 363 10.03 -1.78 26.60
N ILE A 364 9.66 -1.55 25.32
CA ILE A 364 8.40 -1.98 24.71
C ILE A 364 8.70 -2.87 23.51
N HIS A 365 8.48 -4.17 23.67
CA HIS A 365 8.56 -5.12 22.57
C HIS A 365 7.17 -5.28 21.97
N VAL A 366 6.96 -4.60 20.86
CA VAL A 366 5.69 -4.61 20.16
C VAL A 366 5.64 -5.85 19.27
N ASP A 367 5.06 -6.94 19.75
CA ASP A 367 4.69 -8.09 18.90
C ASP A 367 3.37 -7.81 18.14
N ILE A 368 3.29 -6.63 17.54
CA ILE A 368 2.26 -6.38 16.55
C ILE A 368 2.78 -7.07 15.31
N LYS A 369 2.23 -8.27 15.01
CA LYS A 369 2.18 -8.82 13.63
C LYS A 369 2.07 -7.60 12.73
N LYS A 370 3.10 -7.28 11.93
CA LYS A 370 3.23 -6.05 11.13
C LYS A 370 2.01 -5.88 10.21
N ARG A 371 0.87 -5.48 10.78
CA ARG A 371 -0.44 -5.39 10.15
C ARG A 371 -0.32 -4.15 9.28
N GLY A 372 -0.33 -4.37 7.97
CA GLY A 372 -0.06 -3.38 6.95
C GLY A 372 -1.16 -2.34 6.80
N VAL A 373 -1.70 -1.82 7.90
CA VAL A 373 -2.62 -0.70 7.89
C VAL A 373 -1.83 0.57 7.60
N SER A 374 -1.90 1.02 6.36
CA SER A 374 -1.59 2.40 5.96
C SER A 374 -2.65 3.40 6.47
N ILE A 375 -3.46 3.00 7.46
CA ILE A 375 -4.50 3.82 8.08
C ILE A 375 -3.87 4.70 9.12
N ASP A 376 -4.15 5.99 9.03
CA ASP A 376 -4.05 6.91 10.16
C ASP A 376 -5.08 6.50 11.24
N PRO A 377 -4.66 6.02 12.43
CA PRO A 377 -5.57 5.60 13.49
C PRO A 377 -6.59 6.68 13.89
N ALA A 378 -6.30 7.97 13.67
CA ALA A 378 -7.25 9.05 13.92
C ALA A 378 -8.50 9.00 13.02
N LYS A 379 -8.41 8.29 11.88
CA LYS A 379 -9.51 8.11 10.92
C LYS A 379 -10.34 6.85 11.18
N LEU A 380 -10.04 6.10 12.24
CA LEU A 380 -10.85 4.98 12.70
C LEU A 380 -11.79 5.44 13.81
N LEU A 381 -13.00 4.87 13.84
CA LEU A 381 -13.90 5.05 14.97
C LEU A 381 -13.18 4.65 16.27
N LYS A 382 -13.17 5.57 17.24
CA LYS A 382 -12.82 5.24 18.62
C LYS A 382 -13.98 4.41 19.17
N ALA A 383 -13.70 3.17 19.56
CA ALA A 383 -14.67 2.28 20.18
C ALA A 383 -15.08 2.78 21.57
#